data_AF-A0A6N8CNR6-F1
#
_entry.id   AF-A0A6N8CNR6-F1
#
_cell.length_a   1.000
_cell.length_b   1.000
_cell.length_c   1.000
_cell.angle_alpha   90.00
_cell.angle_beta   90.00
_cell.angle_gamma   90.00
#
_symmetry.space_group_name_H-M   'P 1'
#
loop_
_entity.id
_entity.type
_entity.pdbx_description
1 polymer ?
#
loop_
_entity_poly.entity_id
_entity_poly.type
_entity_poly.pdbx_seq_one_letter_code
_entity_poly.pdbx_strand_id
1 'polypeptide(L)'
;MGSTYSVIKCPHCACSAIEDFYYKSDEKYIICDNCGYNYSQFYKIDPVKGEVLEVDEREGHGVCVIVRKDGGRKRILFNSVITAKEFEKYSKIFSEDDVDQEASYMVGYEHGCFIPLFGNPPSMDEKTNEVPIIHFGEQ
;
A
#
# COMPACT_ATOMS: atom_id res chain seq x y z
N MET A 1 -6.96 18.74 -14.34
CA MET A 1 -6.28 19.45 -13.24
C MET A 1 -4.89 18.86 -13.12
N GLY A 2 -3.85 19.66 -12.92
CA GLY A 2 -2.48 19.15 -12.83
C GLY A 2 -2.13 18.77 -11.40
N SER A 3 -1.47 17.64 -11.23
CA SER A 3 -0.83 17.25 -9.98
C SER A 3 0.62 16.85 -10.27
N THR A 4 1.44 16.77 -9.22
CA THR A 4 2.82 16.25 -9.30
C THR A 4 2.84 14.88 -8.66
N TYR A 5 3.30 13.88 -9.43
CA TYR A 5 3.53 12.53 -8.94
C TYR A 5 5.01 12.37 -8.61
N SER A 6 5.32 11.95 -7.39
CA SER A 6 6.70 11.74 -6.96
C SER A 6 6.85 10.49 -6.10
N VAL A 7 8.06 9.93 -6.08
CA VAL A 7 8.44 8.85 -5.17
C VAL A 7 9.12 9.48 -3.97
N ILE A 8 8.55 9.26 -2.79
CA ILE A 8 9.06 9.73 -1.51
C ILE A 8 9.41 8.56 -0.61
N LYS A 9 10.10 8.85 0.49
CA LYS A 9 10.31 7.88 1.57
C LYS A 9 9.03 7.79 2.42
N CYS A 10 8.49 6.60 2.57
CA CYS A 10 7.33 6.33 3.41
C CYS A 10 7.65 6.75 4.86
N PRO A 11 6.82 7.61 5.48
CA PRO A 11 7.06 8.04 6.86
C PRO A 11 6.90 6.88 7.86
N HIS A 12 6.17 5.83 7.50
CA HIS A 12 5.86 4.69 8.37
C HIS A 12 6.89 3.57 8.29
N CYS A 13 7.26 3.12 7.08
CA CYS A 13 8.15 1.97 6.88
C CYS A 13 9.50 2.29 6.24
N ALA A 14 9.77 3.57 5.95
CA ALA A 14 11.01 4.02 5.32
C ALA A 14 11.30 3.46 3.90
N CYS A 15 10.47 2.57 3.36
CA CYS A 15 10.50 2.15 1.96
C CYS A 15 9.97 3.26 1.03
N SER A 16 9.91 3.00 -0.27
CA SER A 16 9.26 3.91 -1.22
C SER A 16 7.74 4.03 -0.96
N ALA A 17 7.24 5.24 -1.13
CA ALA A 17 5.83 5.57 -1.20
C ALA A 17 5.60 6.55 -2.35
N ILE A 18 4.39 6.54 -2.89
CA ILE A 18 3.97 7.44 -3.94
C ILE A 18 3.29 8.63 -3.27
N GLU A 19 3.70 9.84 -3.66
CA GLU A 19 3.03 11.08 -3.30
C GLU A 19 2.39 11.68 -4.56
N ASP A 20 1.09 11.98 -4.47
CA ASP A 20 0.35 12.79 -5.41
C ASP A 20 0.02 14.14 -4.76
N PHE A 21 0.58 15.21 -5.32
CA PHE A 21 0.45 16.56 -4.78
C PHE A 21 -0.25 17.50 -5.76
N TYR A 22 -1.41 18.01 -5.35
CA TYR A 22 -2.21 18.97 -6.11
C TYR A 22 -1.82 20.40 -5.72
N TYR A 23 -0.81 20.93 -6.41
CA TYR A 23 -0.20 22.24 -6.11
C TYR A 23 -1.14 23.46 -6.13
N LYS A 24 -2.34 23.36 -6.71
CA LYS A 24 -3.33 24.46 -6.72
C LYS A 24 -4.18 24.51 -5.46
N SER A 25 -4.53 23.34 -4.95
CA SER A 25 -5.40 23.15 -3.80
C SER A 25 -4.60 22.75 -2.55
N ASP A 26 -3.28 22.56 -2.66
CA ASP A 26 -2.41 22.08 -1.58
C ASP A 26 -2.89 20.74 -0.97
N GLU A 27 -3.53 19.92 -1.80
CA GLU A 27 -4.00 18.58 -1.41
C GLU A 27 -2.89 17.57 -1.64
N LYS A 28 -2.75 16.64 -0.70
CA LYS A 28 -1.66 15.68 -0.68
C LYS A 28 -2.18 14.29 -0.40
N TYR A 29 -1.78 13.33 -1.22
CA TYR A 29 -2.11 11.93 -1.05
C TYR A 29 -0.83 11.11 -1.05
N ILE A 30 -0.60 10.33 -0.01
CA ILE A 30 0.55 9.42 0.08
C ILE A 30 0.02 8.00 0.22
N ILE A 31 0.54 7.10 -0.61
CA ILE A 31 0.20 5.67 -0.57
C ILE A 31 1.51 4.88 -0.55
N CYS A 32 1.66 4.02 0.46
CA CYS A 32 2.77 3.08 0.52
C CYS A 32 2.29 1.67 0.13
N ASP A 33 2.78 1.20 -1.00
CA ASP A 33 2.51 -0.14 -1.53
C ASP A 33 3.24 -1.28 -0.78
N ASN A 34 4.11 -0.92 0.17
CA ASN A 34 4.94 -1.87 0.91
C ASN A 34 4.31 -2.21 2.26
N CYS A 35 3.99 -1.20 3.09
CA CYS A 35 3.36 -1.41 4.40
C CYS A 35 1.86 -1.11 4.43
N GLY A 36 1.28 -0.48 3.39
CA GLY A 36 -0.14 -0.08 3.38
C GLY A 36 -0.45 1.27 4.04
N TYR A 37 0.58 2.05 4.42
CA TYR A 37 0.39 3.41 4.93
C TYR A 37 -0.37 4.28 3.94
N ASN A 38 -1.35 5.04 4.43
CA ASN A 38 -2.19 5.90 3.63
C ASN A 38 -2.38 7.24 4.35
N TYR A 39 -2.09 8.33 3.63
CA TYR A 39 -2.32 9.68 4.11
C TYR A 39 -3.06 10.46 3.03
N SER A 40 -4.11 11.17 3.43
CA SER A 40 -4.88 12.04 2.55
C SER A 40 -5.14 13.36 3.26
N GLN A 41 -4.72 14.45 2.63
CA GLN A 41 -5.01 15.82 3.04
C GLN A 41 -5.84 16.46 1.94
N PHE A 42 -7.06 16.88 2.25
CA PHE A 42 -7.98 17.46 1.27
C PHE A 42 -8.92 18.49 1.89
N TYR A 43 -9.46 19.38 1.06
CA TYR A 43 -10.43 20.37 1.50
C TYR A 43 -11.85 19.83 1.36
N LYS A 44 -12.69 20.12 2.36
CA LYS A 44 -14.08 19.73 2.40
C LYS A 44 -14.95 20.93 2.76
N ILE A 45 -16.09 21.04 2.09
CA ILE A 45 -17.06 22.11 2.36
C ILE A 45 -17.94 21.65 3.53
N ASP A 46 -17.78 22.32 4.67
CA ASP A 46 -18.67 22.21 5.82
C ASP A 46 -19.79 23.27 5.72
N PRO A 47 -21.06 22.89 5.92
CA PRO A 47 -22.20 23.81 5.76
C PRO A 47 -22.24 24.95 6.80
N VAL A 48 -21.51 24.83 7.91
CA VAL A 48 -21.47 25.84 8.99
C VAL A 48 -20.17 26.63 8.97
N LYS A 49 -19.03 25.95 8.71
CA LYS A 49 -17.69 26.51 8.83
C LYS A 49 -17.07 26.93 7.50
N GLY A 50 -17.68 26.59 6.37
CA GLY A 50 -17.11 26.82 5.05
C GLY A 50 -16.07 25.76 4.69
N GLU A 51 -15.02 26.15 3.98
CA GLU A 51 -13.94 25.24 3.57
C GLU A 51 -13.05 24.84 4.77
N VAL A 52 -12.92 23.55 5.02
CA VAL A 52 -12.14 22.97 6.12
C VAL A 52 -11.13 21.98 5.57
N LEU A 53 -9.89 22.05 6.04
CA LEU A 53 -8.86 21.06 5.75
C LEU A 53 -9.10 19.79 6.59
N GLU A 54 -9.29 18.65 5.93
CA GLU A 54 -9.44 17.34 6.53
C GLU A 54 -8.16 16.53 6.28
N VAL A 55 -7.68 15.84 7.32
CA VAL A 55 -6.53 14.94 7.24
C VAL A 55 -6.99 13.56 7.68
N ASP A 56 -6.84 12.58 6.80
CA ASP A 56 -7.06 11.16 7.06
C ASP A 56 -5.70 10.44 6.97
N GLU A 57 -5.16 10.07 8.12
CA GLU A 57 -3.91 9.33 8.23
C GLU A 57 -4.20 7.94 8.81
N ARG A 58 -3.71 6.91 8.12
CA ARG A 58 -3.82 5.51 8.53
C ARG A 58 -2.48 4.82 8.43
N GLU A 59 -2.08 4.23 9.55
CA GLU A 59 -0.88 3.41 9.64
C GLU A 59 -0.97 2.18 8.73
N GLY A 60 0.19 1.74 8.26
CA GLY A 60 0.31 0.57 7.39
C GLY A 60 0.62 -0.68 8.19
N HIS A 61 -0.25 -1.69 8.14
CA HIS A 61 -0.09 -2.95 8.87
C HIS A 61 0.35 -4.12 7.99
N GLY A 62 0.64 -3.87 6.71
CA GLY A 62 1.09 -4.86 5.75
C GLY A 62 0.36 -4.79 4.43
N VAL A 63 0.70 -5.73 3.54
CA VAL A 63 0.06 -5.89 2.24
C VAL A 63 -0.15 -7.36 1.90
N CYS A 64 -1.18 -7.62 1.09
CA CYS A 64 -1.42 -8.91 0.45
C CYS A 64 -1.42 -8.73 -1.06
N VAL A 65 -0.61 -9.50 -1.75
CA VAL A 65 -0.51 -9.54 -3.20
C VAL A 65 -0.96 -10.91 -3.66
N ILE A 66 -2.03 -10.95 -4.45
CA ILE A 66 -2.54 -12.15 -5.11
C ILE A 66 -2.36 -11.98 -6.60
N VAL A 67 -1.61 -12.89 -7.21
CA VAL A 67 -1.38 -13.00 -8.64
C VAL A 67 -2.09 -14.26 -9.12
N ARG A 68 -2.89 -14.14 -10.17
CA ARG A 68 -3.58 -15.25 -10.82
C ARG A 68 -2.82 -15.66 -12.07
N LYS A 69 -2.94 -16.94 -12.44
CA LYS A 69 -2.27 -17.54 -13.60
C LYS A 69 -2.70 -16.95 -14.94
N ASP A 70 -3.85 -16.26 -14.97
CA ASP A 70 -4.33 -15.50 -16.13
C ASP A 70 -3.66 -14.11 -16.29
N GLY A 71 -2.74 -13.76 -15.38
CA GLY A 71 -2.05 -12.47 -15.34
C GLY A 71 -2.74 -11.43 -14.45
N GLY A 72 -3.92 -11.72 -13.89
CA GLY A 72 -4.60 -10.83 -12.98
C GLY A 72 -3.81 -10.61 -11.68
N ARG A 73 -3.60 -9.36 -11.29
CA ARG A 73 -2.93 -9.01 -10.03
C ARG A 73 -3.79 -8.13 -9.16
N LYS A 74 -3.90 -8.47 -7.88
CA LYS A 74 -4.58 -7.67 -6.86
C LYS A 74 -3.65 -7.41 -5.69
N ARG A 75 -3.50 -6.15 -5.33
CA ARG A 75 -2.85 -5.71 -4.08
C ARG A 75 -3.92 -5.24 -3.10
N ILE A 76 -3.80 -5.66 -1.86
CA ILE A 76 -4.62 -5.25 -0.73
C ILE A 76 -3.70 -4.57 0.27
N LEU A 77 -4.03 -3.34 0.64
CA LEU A 77 -3.32 -2.57 1.66
C LEU A 77 -4.08 -2.71 2.98
N PHE A 78 -3.39 -3.09 4.04
CA PHE A 78 -3.99 -3.16 5.38
C PHE A 78 -3.74 -1.86 6.12
N ASN A 79 -4.77 -1.00 6.17
CA ASN A 79 -4.77 0.27 6.88
C ASN A 79 -5.28 0.14 8.34
N SER A 80 -5.36 -1.10 8.83
CA SER A 80 -5.68 -1.49 10.20
C SER A 80 -4.99 -2.81 10.51
N VAL A 81 -4.83 -3.13 11.80
CA VAL A 81 -4.26 -4.40 12.27
C VAL A 81 -4.89 -5.58 11.53
N ILE A 82 -4.04 -6.44 10.96
CA ILE A 82 -4.47 -7.64 10.24
C ILE A 82 -5.16 -8.58 11.22
N THR A 83 -6.45 -8.82 11.00
CA THR A 83 -7.23 -9.73 11.82
C THR A 83 -7.05 -11.18 11.38
N ALA A 84 -7.31 -12.13 12.28
CA ALA A 84 -7.33 -13.55 11.95
C ALA A 84 -8.31 -13.87 10.81
N LYS A 85 -9.44 -13.17 10.75
CA LYS A 85 -10.44 -13.32 9.66
C LYS A 85 -9.89 -12.91 8.30
N GLU A 86 -9.12 -11.83 8.24
CA GLU A 86 -8.48 -11.38 7.01
C GLU A 86 -7.38 -12.36 6.59
N PHE A 87 -6.55 -12.78 7.54
CA PHE A 87 -5.53 -13.80 7.28
C PHE A 87 -6.16 -15.08 6.71
N GLU A 88 -7.18 -15.63 7.37
CA GLU A 88 -7.88 -16.84 6.90
C GLU A 88 -8.51 -16.64 5.51
N LYS A 89 -9.12 -15.47 5.27
CA LYS A 89 -9.71 -15.13 3.97
C LYS A 89 -8.66 -15.18 2.87
N TYR A 90 -7.53 -14.49 3.04
CA TYR A 90 -6.51 -14.42 1.99
C TYR A 90 -5.69 -15.70 1.89
N SER A 91 -5.51 -16.46 2.98
CA SER A 91 -4.90 -17.79 2.96
C SER A 91 -5.71 -18.80 2.15
N LYS A 92 -7.06 -18.75 2.26
CA LYS A 92 -7.95 -19.55 1.41
C LYS A 92 -7.81 -19.19 -0.07
N ILE A 93 -7.83 -17.88 -0.37
CA ILE A 93 -7.64 -17.39 -1.75
C ILE A 93 -6.29 -17.83 -2.30
N PHE A 94 -5.21 -17.70 -1.52
CA PHE A 94 -3.86 -18.11 -1.90
C PHE A 94 -3.76 -19.61 -2.25
N SER A 95 -4.67 -20.42 -1.72
CA SER A 95 -4.72 -21.87 -1.95
C SER A 95 -5.62 -22.26 -3.13
N GLU A 96 -6.20 -21.30 -3.86
CA GLU A 96 -6.99 -21.55 -5.06
C GLU A 96 -6.10 -22.01 -6.24
N ASP A 97 -6.59 -22.95 -7.05
CA ASP A 97 -5.81 -23.55 -8.15
C ASP A 97 -5.43 -22.55 -9.25
N ASP A 98 -6.16 -21.44 -9.39
CA ASP A 98 -5.90 -20.38 -10.37
C ASP A 98 -4.92 -19.31 -9.86
N VAL A 99 -4.44 -19.43 -8.62
CA VAL A 99 -3.45 -18.50 -8.03
C VAL A 99 -2.02 -18.98 -8.29
N ASP A 100 -1.17 -18.04 -8.68
CA ASP A 100 0.27 -18.21 -8.74
C ASP A 100 0.85 -18.01 -7.34
N GLN A 101 1.16 -19.10 -6.66
CA GLN A 101 1.67 -19.09 -5.28
C GLN A 101 3.12 -18.61 -5.17
N GLU A 102 3.89 -18.63 -6.25
CA GLU A 102 5.27 -18.13 -6.25
C GLU A 102 5.29 -16.60 -6.34
N ALA A 103 4.36 -16.01 -7.09
CA ALA A 103 4.21 -14.57 -7.24
C ALA A 103 3.29 -13.90 -6.20
N SER A 104 2.53 -14.71 -5.44
CA SER A 104 1.61 -14.23 -4.40
C SER A 104 2.22 -14.30 -3.01
N TYR A 105 1.91 -13.32 -2.17
CA TYR A 105 2.40 -13.27 -0.79
C TYR A 105 1.52 -12.38 0.08
N MET A 106 1.65 -12.55 1.39
CA MET A 106 1.11 -11.62 2.38
C MET A 106 2.17 -11.36 3.43
N VAL A 107 2.35 -10.09 3.74
CA VAL A 107 3.35 -9.61 4.69
C VAL A 107 2.67 -8.66 5.66
N GLY A 108 2.86 -8.88 6.96
CA GLY A 108 2.48 -7.93 8.00
C GLY A 108 3.60 -6.92 8.24
N TYR A 109 3.26 -5.76 8.77
CA TYR A 109 4.24 -4.78 9.24
C TYR A 109 3.93 -4.43 10.70
N GLU A 110 4.88 -4.73 11.58
CA GLU A 110 4.74 -4.53 13.02
C GLU A 110 6.08 -4.11 13.62
N HIS A 111 6.08 -3.09 14.50
CA HIS A 111 7.28 -2.61 15.20
C HIS A 111 8.50 -2.33 14.31
N GLY A 112 8.30 -1.83 13.09
CA GLY A 112 9.41 -1.54 12.17
C GLY A 112 9.82 -2.71 11.27
N CYS A 113 9.19 -3.88 11.42
CA CYS A 113 9.62 -5.11 10.78
C CYS A 113 8.52 -5.68 9.88
N PHE A 114 8.93 -6.15 8.70
CA PHE A 114 8.08 -6.92 7.81
C PHE A 114 8.09 -8.40 8.20
N ILE A 115 6.91 -8.96 8.44
CA ILE A 115 6.72 -10.34 8.90
C ILE A 115 5.98 -11.10 7.80
N PRO A 116 6.63 -12.05 7.09
CA PRO A 116 5.95 -12.89 6.12
C PRO A 116 4.86 -13.72 6.80
N LEU A 117 3.63 -13.62 6.31
CA LEU A 117 2.49 -14.40 6.81
C LEU A 117 2.24 -15.63 5.91
N PHE A 118 2.40 -15.48 4.59
CA PHE A 118 2.50 -16.58 3.63
C PHE A 118 3.20 -16.14 2.35
N GLY A 119 3.59 -17.11 1.53
CA GLY A 119 4.29 -16.89 0.26
C GLY A 119 5.70 -16.35 0.45
N ASN A 120 6.29 -15.89 -0.64
CA ASN A 120 7.65 -15.37 -0.67
C ASN A 120 7.63 -13.89 -1.06
N PRO A 121 7.46 -12.96 -0.10
CA PRO A 121 7.56 -11.54 -0.40
C PRO A 121 8.96 -11.22 -0.96
N PRO A 122 9.07 -10.26 -1.89
CA PRO A 122 10.35 -9.86 -2.44
C PRO A 122 11.32 -9.49 -1.31
N SER A 123 12.54 -10.01 -1.37
CA SER A 123 13.59 -9.65 -0.42
C SER A 123 13.82 -8.14 -0.48
N MET A 124 13.82 -7.49 0.68
CA MET A 124 14.27 -6.11 0.76
C MET A 124 15.78 -6.12 0.54
N ASP A 125 16.26 -5.44 -0.50
CA ASP A 125 17.70 -5.27 -0.69
C ASP A 125 18.25 -4.44 0.47
N GLU A 126 19.05 -5.07 1.34
CA GLU A 126 19.69 -4.47 2.52
C GLU A 126 20.56 -3.23 2.21
N LYS A 127 20.83 -2.97 0.93
CA LYS A 127 21.66 -1.84 0.45
C LYS A 127 20.88 -0.60 0.07
N THR A 128 19.57 -0.70 -0.18
CA THR A 128 18.75 0.42 -0.67
C THR A 128 17.51 0.67 0.19
N ASN A 129 17.07 -0.29 1.03
CA ASN A 129 15.75 -0.23 1.68
C ASN A 129 14.59 -0.02 0.67
N GLU A 130 14.82 -0.38 -0.58
CA GLU A 130 13.86 -0.29 -1.67
C GLU A 130 13.42 -1.70 -2.03
N VAL A 131 12.12 -1.97 -1.95
CA VAL A 131 11.51 -3.07 -2.70
C VAL A 131 11.62 -2.69 -4.17
N PRO A 132 12.07 -3.58 -5.08
CA PRO A 132 12.16 -3.24 -6.50
C PRO A 132 10.82 -2.68 -6.97
N ILE A 133 10.86 -1.43 -7.43
CA ILE A 133 9.72 -0.78 -8.07
C ILE A 133 9.46 -1.61 -9.32
N ILE A 134 8.43 -2.46 -9.28
CA ILE A 134 7.98 -3.18 -10.45
C ILE A 134 7.36 -2.11 -11.34
N HIS A 135 8.14 -1.64 -12.32
CA HIS A 135 7.70 -0.66 -13.29
C HIS A 135 6.39 -1.16 -13.91
N PHE A 136 5.31 -0.41 -13.69
CA PHE A 136 4.06 -0.60 -14.41
C PHE A 136 4.33 -0.23 -15.87
N GLY A 137 4.54 -1.24 -16.71
CA GLY A 137 4.49 -1.06 -18.15
C GLY A 137 3.08 -0.64 -18.54
N GLU A 138 2.98 0.55 -19.11
CA GLU A 138 1.82 1.03 -19.84
C GLU A 138 1.42 0.01 -20.91
N GLN A 139 0.14 -0.40 -20.93
CA GLN A 139 -0.50 -0.96 -22.13
C GLN A 139 -1.43 0.10 -22.70
#